data_AF-A0A3C0C5H1-F1
#
_entry.id   AF-A0A3C0C5H1-F1
#
_cell.length_a   1.000
_cell.length_b   1.000
_cell.length_c   1.000
_cell.angle_alpha   90.00
_cell.angle_beta   90.00
_cell.angle_gamma   90.00
#
_symmetry.space_group_name_H-M   'P 1'
#
loop_
_entity.id
_entity.type
_entity.pdbx_description
1 polymer ?
#
loop_
_entity_poly.entity_id
_entity_poly.type
_entity_poly.pdbx_seq_one_letter_code
_entity_poly.pdbx_strand_id
1 'polypeptide(L)'
;MRSWFRVSAEGGKIAAPSEFTLDVEPLDDPYLEIPDGILNVLNGKEKDVTVQAEIIDQNYSDSFLPEAERLEIPRGTPAKLLLMKDGASPDVCIAKRYCIRIKALHRTLEETPLVLTESVVVICGSAGDLHAITLYTNKQ
;
A
#
# COMPACT_ATOMS: atom_id res chain seq x y z
N MET A 1 -0.86 10.73 4.93
CA MET A 1 -0.66 9.32 4.61
C MET A 1 -0.15 9.10 3.18
N ARG A 2 -0.94 9.38 2.12
CA ARG A 2 -0.54 9.19 0.70
C ARG A 2 0.83 9.75 0.35
N SER A 3 1.07 11.03 0.67
CA SER A 3 2.35 11.69 0.38
C SER A 3 3.53 11.02 1.09
N TRP A 4 3.35 10.61 2.34
CA TRP A 4 4.39 9.90 3.07
C TRP A 4 4.65 8.50 2.49
N PHE A 5 3.58 7.73 2.19
CA PHE A 5 3.74 6.41 1.58
C PHE A 5 4.51 6.51 0.27
N ARG A 6 4.10 7.45 -0.61
CA ARG A 6 4.78 7.71 -1.87
C ARG A 6 6.26 8.03 -1.67
N VAL A 7 6.60 9.02 -0.84
CA VAL A 7 8.00 9.41 -0.57
C VAL A 7 8.80 8.25 0.03
N SER A 8 8.18 7.43 0.87
CA SER A 8 8.85 6.31 1.52
C SER A 8 9.06 5.14 0.56
N ALA A 9 8.09 4.86 -0.32
CA ALA A 9 8.22 3.86 -1.37
C ALA A 9 9.27 4.27 -2.41
N GLU A 10 9.20 5.50 -2.93
CA GLU A 10 10.17 6.04 -3.89
C GLU A 10 11.58 6.14 -3.29
N GLY A 11 11.69 6.31 -1.97
CA GLY A 11 12.95 6.30 -1.23
C GLY A 11 13.43 4.92 -0.75
N GLY A 12 12.76 3.83 -1.11
CA GLY A 12 13.16 2.46 -0.75
C GLY A 12 13.01 2.09 0.73
N LYS A 13 12.21 2.85 1.51
CA LYS A 13 11.99 2.61 2.95
C LYS A 13 10.89 1.59 3.24
N ILE A 14 10.01 1.38 2.27
CA ILE A 14 8.84 0.48 2.36
C ILE A 14 9.18 -0.89 1.77
N ALA A 15 9.98 -0.92 0.71
CA ALA A 15 10.54 -2.11 0.10
C ALA A 15 11.81 -1.72 -0.67
N ALA A 16 12.83 -2.57 -0.64
CA ALA A 16 14.03 -2.41 -1.43
C ALA A 16 13.77 -2.79 -2.90
N PRO A 17 14.46 -2.18 -3.88
CA PRO A 17 14.32 -2.56 -5.30
C PRO A 17 14.53 -4.06 -5.57
N SER A 18 15.37 -4.74 -4.78
CA SER A 18 15.62 -6.19 -4.87
C SER A 18 14.41 -7.06 -4.54
N GLU A 19 13.40 -6.52 -3.85
CA GLU A 19 12.16 -7.22 -3.52
C GLU A 19 11.14 -7.20 -4.67
N PHE A 20 11.42 -6.45 -5.74
CA PHE A 20 10.57 -6.36 -6.92
C PHE A 20 10.98 -7.40 -7.96
N THR A 21 10.73 -8.67 -7.63
CA THR A 21 10.91 -9.82 -8.51
C THR A 21 9.64 -10.68 -8.57
N LEU A 22 9.49 -11.48 -9.62
CA LEU A 22 8.29 -12.31 -9.83
C LEU A 22 8.23 -13.53 -8.90
N ASP A 23 9.37 -13.95 -8.36
CA ASP A 23 9.55 -15.09 -7.47
C ASP A 23 9.63 -14.70 -5.99
N VAL A 24 9.32 -13.45 -5.64
CA VAL A 24 9.31 -13.04 -4.23
C VAL A 24 8.20 -13.79 -3.48
N GLU A 25 8.60 -14.49 -2.44
CA GLU A 25 7.69 -15.30 -1.64
C GLU A 25 6.62 -14.42 -0.97
N PRO A 26 5.36 -14.91 -0.88
CA PRO A 26 4.31 -14.21 -0.15
C PRO A 26 4.61 -14.10 1.35
N LEU A 27 4.19 -13.00 1.97
CA LEU A 27 4.42 -12.72 3.39
C LEU A 27 3.33 -13.34 4.27
N ASP A 28 3.73 -13.99 5.37
CA ASP A 28 2.79 -14.42 6.41
C ASP A 28 2.22 -13.23 7.20
N ASP A 29 3.08 -12.26 7.52
CA ASP A 29 2.70 -10.96 8.09
C ASP A 29 2.95 -9.86 7.04
N PRO A 30 1.91 -9.44 6.30
CA PRO A 30 2.05 -8.45 5.25
C PRO A 30 1.91 -7.00 5.73
N TYR A 31 1.84 -6.74 7.04
CA TYR A 31 1.71 -5.38 7.56
C TYR A 31 3.04 -4.64 7.50
N LEU A 32 3.01 -3.42 6.97
CA LEU A 32 4.17 -2.55 6.97
C LEU A 32 4.12 -1.59 8.15
N GLU A 33 5.29 -1.39 8.77
CA GLU A 33 5.45 -0.43 9.85
C GLU A 33 5.19 0.99 9.36
N ILE A 34 4.40 1.72 10.14
CA ILE A 34 4.12 3.12 9.92
C ILE A 34 4.83 3.91 11.02
N PRO A 35 5.62 4.94 10.69
CA PRO A 35 6.34 5.72 11.68
C PRO A 35 5.41 6.32 12.74
N ASP A 36 5.85 6.22 13.99
CA ASP A 36 5.17 6.83 15.11
C ASP A 36 4.95 8.32 14.87
N GLY A 37 3.74 8.76 15.21
CA GLY A 37 3.36 10.16 15.17
C GLY A 37 2.96 10.71 13.80
N ILE A 38 2.99 9.92 12.72
CA ILE A 38 2.49 10.37 11.41
C ILE A 38 1.01 10.82 11.45
N LEU A 39 0.23 10.23 12.36
CA LEU A 39 -1.19 10.53 12.55
C LEU A 39 -1.43 11.55 13.68
N ASN A 40 -0.40 12.00 14.41
CA ASN A 40 -0.57 12.88 15.58
C ASN A 40 -1.28 14.18 15.23
N VAL A 41 -0.98 14.75 14.06
CA VAL A 41 -1.65 15.97 13.60
C VAL A 41 -3.15 15.74 13.38
N LEU A 42 -3.54 14.56 12.89
CA LEU A 42 -4.96 14.22 12.70
C LEU A 42 -5.64 13.93 14.04
N ASN A 43 -4.99 13.15 14.90
CA ASN A 43 -5.48 12.77 16.22
C ASN A 43 -5.53 13.92 17.23
N GLY A 44 -4.80 15.01 16.96
CA GLY A 44 -4.83 16.25 17.74
C GLY A 44 -5.86 17.28 17.28
N LYS A 45 -6.46 17.11 16.09
CA LYS A 45 -7.46 18.06 15.54
C LYS A 45 -8.84 17.86 16.14
N GLU A 46 -9.30 16.62 16.20
CA GLU A 46 -10.63 16.27 16.70
C GLU A 46 -10.51 15.48 18.00
N LYS A 47 -11.04 16.04 19.10
CA LYS A 47 -10.84 15.48 20.46
C LYS A 47 -11.51 14.11 20.65
N ASP A 48 -12.62 13.90 19.95
CA ASP A 48 -13.44 12.70 20.11
C ASP A 48 -13.17 11.66 19.01
N VAL A 49 -12.22 11.91 18.10
CA VAL A 49 -11.88 11.00 17.01
C VAL A 49 -10.47 10.46 17.19
N THR A 50 -10.32 9.16 16.94
CA THR A 50 -9.02 8.50 16.77
C THR A 50 -8.92 7.98 15.35
N VAL A 51 -7.85 8.39 14.65
CA VAL A 51 -7.46 7.92 13.33
C VAL A 51 -6.35 6.89 13.50
N GLN A 52 -6.55 5.73 12.88
CA GLN A 52 -5.57 4.66 12.72
C GLN A 52 -5.29 4.46 11.22
N ALA A 53 -4.10 3.96 10.91
CA ALA A 53 -3.73 3.61 9.55
C ALA A 53 -3.00 2.27 9.53
N GLU A 54 -3.20 1.52 8.46
CA GLU A 54 -2.53 0.25 8.17
C GLU A 54 -2.07 0.29 6.72
N ILE A 55 -0.90 -0.29 6.42
CA ILE A 55 -0.46 -0.58 5.07
C ILE A 55 -0.18 -2.07 4.98
N ILE A 56 -0.71 -2.70 3.94
CA ILE A 56 -0.63 -4.15 3.76
C ILE A 56 -0.07 -4.44 2.36
N ASP A 57 1.00 -5.23 2.29
CA ASP A 57 1.48 -5.81 1.02
C ASP A 57 0.45 -6.84 0.53
N GLN A 58 0.00 -6.71 -0.72
CA GLN A 58 -0.99 -7.65 -1.28
C GLN A 58 -0.37 -8.99 -1.69
N ASN A 59 0.96 -9.13 -1.68
CA ASN A 59 1.65 -10.41 -1.84
C ASN A 59 1.73 -11.15 -0.50
N TYR A 60 0.57 -11.53 0.05
CA TYR A 60 0.46 -12.25 1.32
C TYR A 60 0.18 -13.74 1.10
N SER A 61 0.66 -14.57 2.03
CA SER A 61 0.54 -16.03 2.00
C SER A 61 -0.88 -16.50 2.36
N ASP A 62 -1.11 -17.81 2.35
CA ASP A 62 -2.41 -18.39 2.72
C ASP A 62 -2.75 -18.21 4.21
N SER A 63 -1.74 -18.00 5.07
CA SER A 63 -1.96 -17.78 6.51
C SER A 63 -2.74 -16.48 6.79
N PHE A 64 -2.62 -15.48 5.91
CA PHE A 64 -3.31 -14.21 6.02
C PHE A 64 -4.70 -14.18 5.36
N LEU A 65 -5.11 -15.22 4.63
CA LEU A 65 -6.37 -15.25 3.88
C LEU A 65 -7.62 -14.89 4.72
N PRO A 66 -7.82 -15.47 5.93
CA PRO A 66 -9.01 -15.16 6.72
C PRO A 66 -9.11 -13.67 7.08
N GLU A 67 -7.96 -13.03 7.31
CA GLU A 67 -7.91 -11.60 7.60
C GLU A 67 -8.12 -10.77 6.34
N ALA A 68 -7.47 -11.12 5.23
CA ALA A 68 -7.67 -10.44 3.95
C ALA A 68 -9.14 -10.46 3.49
N GLU A 69 -9.83 -11.58 3.64
CA GLU A 69 -11.26 -11.73 3.32
C GLU A 69 -12.13 -10.82 4.21
N ARG A 70 -11.87 -10.83 5.53
CA ARG A 70 -12.56 -9.95 6.49
C ARG A 70 -12.36 -8.47 6.17
N LEU A 71 -11.20 -8.11 5.63
CA LEU A 71 -10.83 -6.74 5.30
C LEU A 71 -11.12 -6.35 3.84
N GLU A 72 -11.66 -7.28 3.03
CA GLU A 72 -11.90 -7.13 1.59
C GLU A 72 -10.66 -6.74 0.78
N ILE A 73 -9.49 -7.30 1.15
CA ILE A 73 -8.22 -7.02 0.49
C ILE A 73 -7.94 -8.13 -0.53
N PRO A 74 -7.83 -7.81 -1.83
CA PRO A 74 -7.47 -8.81 -2.82
C PRO A 74 -5.99 -9.17 -2.75
N ARG A 75 -5.68 -10.44 -3.06
CA ARG A 75 -4.30 -10.89 -3.25
C ARG A 75 -3.73 -10.30 -4.54
N GLY A 76 -2.50 -9.83 -4.47
CA GLY A 76 -1.78 -9.18 -5.57
C GLY A 76 -0.37 -9.70 -5.67
N THR A 77 -0.15 -10.68 -6.55
CA THR A 77 1.21 -11.14 -6.87
C THR A 77 1.98 -10.08 -7.65
N PRO A 78 3.32 -10.03 -7.53
CA PRO A 78 4.13 -9.17 -8.36
C PRO A 78 3.87 -9.44 -9.84
N ALA A 79 3.79 -8.36 -10.63
CA ALA A 79 3.46 -8.44 -12.04
C ALA A 79 4.54 -7.79 -12.89
N LYS A 80 4.91 -8.45 -13.98
CA LYS A 80 5.76 -7.87 -15.02
C LYS A 80 4.95 -6.88 -15.85
N LEU A 81 5.45 -5.66 -15.97
CA LEU A 81 4.93 -4.62 -16.84
C LEU A 81 5.93 -4.34 -17.95
N LEU A 82 5.43 -4.10 -19.16
CA LEU A 82 6.22 -3.58 -20.28
C LEU A 82 5.83 -2.13 -20.47
N LEU A 83 6.74 -1.22 -20.15
CA LEU A 83 6.55 0.21 -20.37
C LEU A 83 7.20 0.61 -21.69
N MET A 84 6.43 1.24 -22.55
CA MET A 84 6.89 1.76 -23.83
C MET A 84 6.93 3.28 -23.79
N LYS A 85 8.02 3.85 -24.27
CA LYS A 85 8.15 5.26 -24.61
C LYS A 85 8.37 5.37 -26.11
N ASP A 86 7.70 6.32 -26.76
CA ASP A 86 7.84 6.52 -28.21
C ASP A 86 9.31 6.67 -28.61
N GLY A 87 9.75 5.85 -29.57
CA GLY A 87 11.11 5.83 -30.08
C GLY A 87 12.14 5.11 -29.19
N ALA A 88 11.74 4.43 -28.11
CA ALA A 88 12.61 3.64 -27.24
C ALA A 88 12.22 2.15 -27.23
N SER A 89 13.19 1.28 -26.90
CA SER A 89 12.91 -0.13 -26.61
C SER A 89 12.03 -0.25 -25.36
N PRO A 90 11.10 -1.23 -25.31
CA PRO A 90 10.29 -1.45 -24.11
C PRO A 90 11.16 -1.78 -22.90
N ASP A 91 10.89 -1.10 -21.78
CA ASP A 91 11.51 -1.42 -20.50
C ASP A 91 10.67 -2.45 -19.74
N VAL A 92 11.36 -3.38 -19.09
CA VAL A 92 10.75 -4.36 -18.20
C VAL A 92 10.74 -3.77 -16.79
N CYS A 93 9.55 -3.64 -16.22
CA CYS A 93 9.34 -3.21 -14.85
C CYS A 93 8.61 -4.29 -14.07
N ILE A 94 8.78 -4.28 -12.74
CA ILE A 94 8.02 -5.14 -11.84
C ILE A 94 7.14 -4.28 -10.94
N ALA A 95 5.86 -4.63 -10.84
CA ALA A 95 4.89 -3.94 -10.03
C ALA A 95 4.46 -4.79 -8.82
N LYS A 96 4.45 -4.18 -7.64
CA LYS A 96 3.82 -4.71 -6.42
C LYS A 96 2.62 -3.85 -6.04
N ARG A 97 1.65 -4.45 -5.34
CA ARG A 97 0.42 -3.76 -4.90
C ARG A 97 0.38 -3.69 -3.38
N TYR A 98 -0.06 -2.55 -2.89
CA TYR A 98 -0.24 -2.26 -1.48
C TYR A 98 -1.64 -1.74 -1.22
N CYS A 99 -2.20 -2.10 -0.07
CA CYS A 99 -3.47 -1.60 0.42
C CYS A 99 -3.21 -0.63 1.56
N ILE A 100 -3.67 0.62 1.44
CA ILE A 100 -3.65 1.61 2.52
C ILE A 100 -5.06 1.66 3.10
N ARG A 101 -5.18 1.42 4.41
CA ARG A 101 -6.45 1.52 5.13
C ARG A 101 -6.35 2.60 6.20
N ILE A 102 -7.34 3.47 6.25
CA ILE A 102 -7.47 4.52 7.26
C ILE A 102 -8.80 4.31 7.98
N LYS A 103 -8.75 4.17 9.31
CA LYS A 103 -9.92 4.00 10.16
C LYS A 103 -10.08 5.23 11.03
N ALA A 104 -11.26 5.83 11.05
CA ALA A 104 -11.63 6.87 11.99
C ALA A 104 -12.69 6.32 12.95
N LEU A 105 -12.39 6.39 14.24
CA LEU A 105 -13.23 5.88 15.32
C LEU A 105 -13.65 7.03 16.23
N HIS A 106 -14.91 7.07 16.61
CA HIS A 106 -15.35 7.94 17.70
C HIS A 106 -14.95 7.30 19.04
N ARG A 107 -14.32 8.05 19.94
CA ARG A 107 -13.72 7.50 21.18
C ARG A 107 -14.74 7.04 22.21
N THR A 108 -15.94 7.60 22.17
CA THR A 108 -16.98 7.41 23.19
C THR A 108 -18.22 6.68 22.68
N LEU A 109 -18.33 6.48 21.37
CA LEU A 109 -19.49 5.81 20.76
C LEU A 109 -19.03 4.46 20.23
N GLU A 110 -19.78 3.40 20.56
CA GLU A 110 -19.60 2.08 19.96
C GLU A 110 -20.20 2.04 18.55
N GLU A 111 -19.75 2.95 17.70
CA GLU A 111 -20.17 3.02 16.29
C GLU A 111 -19.20 2.26 15.40
N THR A 112 -19.72 1.80 14.26
CA THR A 112 -18.88 1.22 13.22
C THR A 112 -17.89 2.27 12.72
N PRO A 113 -16.58 1.99 12.71
CA PRO A 113 -15.58 2.96 12.29
C PRO A 113 -15.77 3.33 10.82
N LEU A 114 -15.52 4.60 10.50
CA LEU A 114 -15.40 5.00 9.10
C LEU A 114 -14.09 4.44 8.56
N VAL A 115 -14.17 3.59 7.53
CA VAL A 115 -13.01 2.98 6.89
C VAL A 115 -12.85 3.51 5.47
N LEU A 116 -11.67 4.02 5.16
CA LEU A 116 -11.26 4.41 3.82
C LEU A 116 -10.12 3.49 3.37
N THR A 117 -10.33 2.82 2.25
CA THR A 117 -9.37 1.88 1.67
C THR A 117 -8.91 2.37 0.30
N GLU A 118 -7.61 2.25 0.03
CA GLU A 118 -7.00 2.67 -1.23
C GLU A 118 -5.94 1.69 -1.67
N SER A 119 -5.95 1.34 -2.96
CA SER A 119 -4.92 0.50 -3.58
C SER A 119 -3.86 1.36 -4.26
N VAL A 120 -2.60 1.10 -3.93
CA VAL A 120 -1.44 1.77 -4.50
C VAL A 120 -0.55 0.73 -5.17
N VAL A 121 -0.03 1.05 -6.36
CA VAL A 121 0.94 0.23 -7.07
C VAL A 121 2.30 0.88 -6.92
N VAL A 122 3.33 0.11 -6.58
CA VAL A 122 4.72 0.55 -6.68
C VAL A 122 5.37 -0.18 -7.84
N ILE A 123 5.97 0.56 -8.76
CA ILE A 123 6.66 0.05 -9.94
C ILE A 123 8.16 0.24 -9.74
N CYS A 124 8.92 -0.84 -9.92
CA CYS A 124 10.37 -0.82 -9.98
C CYS A 124 10.83 -0.84 -11.43
N GLY A 125 11.55 0.20 -11.83
CA GLY A 125 12.18 0.32 -13.15
C GLY A 125 13.43 -0.53 -13.27
N SER A 126 13.94 -0.66 -14.49
CA SER A 126 15.14 -1.45 -14.79
C SER A 126 16.43 -0.91 -14.13
N ALA A 127 16.44 0.39 -13.77
CA ALA A 127 17.53 1.02 -13.03
C ALA A 127 17.37 0.89 -11.49
N GLY A 128 16.32 0.23 -11.01
CA GLY A 128 16.00 0.10 -9.59
C GLY A 128 15.30 1.32 -8.99
N ASP A 129 14.86 2.26 -9.83
CA ASP A 129 14.03 3.38 -9.44
C ASP A 129 12.62 2.90 -9.06
N LEU A 130 12.09 3.44 -7.95
CA LEU A 130 10.77 3.08 -7.45
C LEU A 130 9.80 4.24 -7.67
N HIS A 131 8.60 3.92 -8.16
CA HIS A 131 7.54 4.88 -8.43
C HIS A 131 6.20 4.40 -7.89
N ALA A 132 5.59 5.17 -6.99
CA ALA A 132 4.28 4.84 -6.42
C ALA A 132 3.14 5.57 -7.16
N ILE A 133 2.13 4.79 -7.58
CA ILE A 133 0.99 5.24 -8.37
C ILE A 133 -0.30 4.83 -7.66
N THR A 134 -1.14 5.80 -7.29
CA THR A 134 -2.50 5.53 -6.82
C THR A 134 -3.37 5.08 -8.00
N LEU A 135 -4.07 3.97 -7.84
CA LEU A 135 -5.07 3.53 -8.82
C LEU A 135 -6.39 4.26 -8.56
N TYR A 136 -6.68 5.26 -9.40
CA TYR A 136 -8.01 5.84 -9.46
C TYR A 136 -8.86 4.99 -10.39
N THR A 137 -9.83 4.27 -9.83
CA THR A 137 -10.90 3.69 -10.64
C THR A 137 -12.01 4.72 -10.73
N ASN A 138 -12.47 5.03 -11.94
CA ASN A 138 -13.71 5.78 -12.14
C ASN A 138 -14.88 4.86 -11.76
N LYS A 139 -15.04 4.54 -10.49
CA LYS A 139 -16.31 4.01 -10.00
C LYS A 139 -17.28 5.19 -9.97
N GLN A 140 -18.15 5.25 -10.99
CA GLN A 140 -19.42 5.96 -10.92
C GLN A 140 -20.38 5.19 -10.03
#